data_AF-U5LE28-F1
#
_entry.id   AF-U5LE28-F1
#
_cell.length_a   1.000
_cell.length_b   1.000
_cell.length_c   1.000
_cell.angle_alpha   90.00
_cell.angle_beta   90.00
_cell.angle_gamma   90.00
#
_symmetry.space_group_name_H-M   'P 1'
#
loop_
_entity.id
_entity.type
_entity.pdbx_description
1 polymer ?
#
loop_
_entity_poly.entity_id
_entity_poly.type
_entity_poly.pdbx_seq_one_letter_code
_entity_poly.pdbx_strand_id
1 'polypeptide(L)'
;MEKDWSTVEVLRHARHDWMNKIQLIKGNLSLSKYDRAKEIIDEIVVEAQNEAKLSNLNIPQFASLLFTYNWENHSFQIEYEVLDDVKCRKLDDQFLESWTRSFFARLDDSVKPFHDNHLSVLIEPQEDGIRLFFDFSGIITERESIRSYLGEQHQAIRMKMEELSEQELALEVFMPFSRGLE
;
A
#
# COMPACT_ATOMS: atom_id res chain seq x y z
N MET A 1 10.48 -14.47 3.91
CA MET A 1 11.88 -14.24 4.29
C MET A 1 12.18 -12.81 3.87
N GLU A 2 12.57 -11.94 4.81
CA GLU A 2 12.87 -10.54 4.53
C GLU A 2 13.95 -10.47 3.45
N LYS A 3 13.59 -9.93 2.28
CA LYS A 3 14.56 -9.74 1.21
C LYS A 3 15.22 -8.39 1.48
N ASP A 4 16.39 -8.44 2.11
CA ASP A 4 17.22 -7.26 2.28
C ASP A 4 17.80 -6.89 0.90
N TRP A 5 17.11 -5.96 0.22
CA TRP A 5 17.46 -5.54 -1.12
C TRP A 5 18.75 -4.73 -1.06
N SER A 6 19.77 -5.16 -1.79
CA SER A 6 20.95 -4.32 -1.98
C SER A 6 20.56 -3.04 -2.71
N THR A 7 21.28 -1.93 -2.47
CA THR A 7 21.05 -0.66 -3.17
C THR A 7 21.03 -0.84 -4.70
N VAL A 8 21.83 -1.76 -5.24
CA VAL A 8 21.88 -2.06 -6.67
C VAL A 8 20.58 -2.69 -7.17
N GLU A 9 19.94 -3.55 -6.38
CA GLU A 9 18.67 -4.17 -6.74
C GLU A 9 17.51 -3.20 -6.61
N VAL A 10 17.46 -2.39 -5.56
CA VAL A 10 16.48 -1.29 -5.41
C VAL A 10 16.53 -0.38 -6.63
N LEU A 11 17.73 0.07 -7.03
CA LEU A 11 17.92 0.91 -8.23
C LEU A 11 17.60 0.17 -9.54
N ARG A 12 17.65 -1.17 -9.56
CA ARG A 12 17.26 -1.95 -10.74
C ARG A 12 15.75 -1.98 -10.91
N HIS A 13 15.01 -2.21 -9.83
CA HIS A 13 13.55 -2.19 -9.85
C HIS A 13 13.01 -0.80 -10.18
N ALA A 14 13.49 0.24 -9.48
CA ALA A 14 13.12 1.61 -9.79
C ALA A 14 13.38 1.97 -11.27
N ARG A 15 14.52 1.56 -11.83
CA ARG A 15 14.82 1.78 -13.25
C ARG A 15 13.86 1.03 -14.18
N HIS A 16 13.48 -0.21 -13.84
CA HIS A 16 12.51 -0.97 -14.63
C HIS A 16 11.15 -0.24 -14.67
N ASP A 17 10.67 0.22 -13.53
CA ASP A 17 9.37 0.90 -13.44
C ASP A 17 9.37 2.23 -14.20
N TRP A 18 10.44 3.02 -14.06
CA TRP A 18 10.63 4.24 -14.85
C TRP A 18 10.69 3.95 -16.35
N MET A 19 11.36 2.88 -16.77
CA MET A 19 11.40 2.50 -18.18
C MET A 19 10.01 2.12 -18.71
N ASN A 20 9.19 1.42 -17.92
CA ASN A 20 7.82 1.08 -18.31
C ASN A 20 6.95 2.34 -18.46
N LYS A 21 7.00 3.25 -17.48
CA LYS A 21 6.32 4.55 -17.54
C LYS A 21 6.70 5.36 -18.79
N ILE A 22 8.00 5.47 -19.07
CA ILE A 22 8.50 6.16 -20.28
C ILE A 22 8.04 5.47 -21.56
N GLN A 23 8.02 4.13 -21.61
CA GLN A 23 7.54 3.37 -22.76
C GLN A 23 6.05 3.60 -23.04
N LEU A 24 5.22 3.65 -21.99
CA LEU A 24 3.78 3.95 -22.13
C LEU A 24 3.54 5.34 -22.72
N ILE A 25 4.27 6.36 -22.23
CA ILE A 25 4.22 7.72 -22.77
C ILE A 25 4.66 7.71 -24.24
N LYS A 26 5.85 7.14 -24.53
CA LYS A 26 6.40 7.09 -25.89
C LYS A 26 5.46 6.36 -26.86
N GLY A 27 4.85 5.26 -26.43
CA GLY A 27 3.90 4.48 -27.22
C GLY A 27 2.67 5.29 -27.60
N ASN A 28 2.05 5.99 -26.64
CA ASN A 28 0.89 6.84 -26.90
C ASN A 28 1.24 8.02 -27.82
N LEU A 29 2.39 8.67 -27.61
CA LEU A 29 2.87 9.73 -28.50
C LEU A 29 3.09 9.24 -29.93
N SER A 30 3.67 8.04 -30.11
CA SER A 30 3.90 7.44 -31.43
C SER A 30 2.60 7.13 -32.18
N LEU A 31 1.51 6.91 -31.43
CA LEU A 31 0.15 6.70 -31.96
C LEU A 31 -0.66 8.00 -32.08
N SER A 32 -0.04 9.17 -31.88
CA SER A 32 -0.70 10.48 -31.83
C SER A 32 -1.82 10.59 -30.78
N LYS A 33 -1.78 9.76 -29.72
CA LYS A 33 -2.70 9.79 -28.59
C LYS A 33 -2.20 10.76 -27.51
N TYR A 34 -2.17 12.04 -27.82
CA TYR A 34 -1.55 13.06 -26.96
C TYR A 34 -2.26 13.22 -25.61
N ASP A 35 -3.60 13.19 -25.60
CA ASP A 35 -4.38 13.31 -24.35
C ASP A 35 -4.05 12.16 -23.39
N ARG A 36 -3.99 10.92 -23.89
CA ARG A 36 -3.62 9.77 -23.06
C ARG A 36 -2.18 9.86 -22.55
N ALA A 37 -1.25 10.36 -23.36
CA ALA A 37 0.12 10.56 -22.91
C ALA A 37 0.20 11.60 -21.77
N LYS A 38 -0.63 12.65 -21.82
CA LYS A 38 -0.74 13.65 -20.77
C LYS A 38 -1.35 13.08 -19.50
N GLU A 39 -2.43 12.30 -19.61
CA GLU A 39 -3.03 11.59 -18.46
C GLU A 39 -2.00 10.71 -17.75
N ILE A 40 -1.20 9.94 -18.49
CA ILE A 40 -0.13 9.10 -17.90
C ILE A 40 0.91 9.96 -17.16
N ILE A 41 1.25 11.14 -17.68
CA ILE A 41 2.18 12.05 -16.98
C ILE A 41 1.55 12.55 -15.68
N ASP A 42 0.28 12.94 -15.71
CA ASP A 42 -0.44 13.40 -14.53
C ASP A 42 -0.57 12.27 -13.48
N GLU A 43 -0.84 11.03 -13.89
CA GLU A 43 -0.82 9.81 -13.06
C GLU A 43 0.55 9.65 -12.35
N ILE A 44 1.66 9.78 -13.08
CA ILE A 44 3.03 9.69 -12.53
C ILE A 44 3.31 10.80 -11.52
N VAL A 45 2.83 12.02 -11.77
CA VAL A 45 3.00 13.15 -10.85
C VAL A 45 2.27 12.89 -9.54
N VAL A 46 1.05 12.38 -9.58
CA VAL A 46 0.27 12.04 -8.38
C VAL A 46 0.96 10.94 -7.58
N GLU A 47 1.41 9.87 -8.24
CA GLU A 47 2.15 8.77 -7.60
C GLU A 47 3.41 9.29 -6.88
N ALA A 48 4.22 10.10 -7.56
CA ALA A 48 5.44 10.68 -6.98
C ALA A 48 5.14 11.62 -5.79
N GLN A 49 4.01 12.33 -5.82
CA GLN A 49 3.57 13.15 -4.68
C GLN A 49 3.18 12.28 -3.48
N ASN A 50 2.47 11.17 -3.69
CA ASN A 50 2.12 10.23 -2.62
C ASN A 50 3.37 9.54 -2.05
N GLU A 51 4.33 9.13 -2.89
CA GLU A 51 5.63 8.62 -2.44
C GLU A 51 6.37 9.62 -1.54
N ALA A 52 6.40 10.89 -1.94
CA ALA A 52 7.04 11.95 -1.17
C ALA A 52 6.34 12.19 0.18
N LYS A 53 5.00 12.25 0.19
CA LYS A 53 4.23 12.39 1.44
C LYS A 53 4.50 11.22 2.39
N LEU A 54 4.40 9.98 1.90
CA LEU A 54 4.62 8.77 2.70
C LEU A 54 6.03 8.74 3.29
N SER A 55 7.04 9.09 2.49
CA SER A 55 8.44 9.19 2.95
C SER A 55 8.64 10.20 4.07
N ASN A 56 7.81 11.25 4.11
CA ASN A 56 7.90 12.32 5.10
C ASN A 56 7.14 12.02 6.40
N LEU A 57 6.33 10.96 6.46
CA LEU A 57 5.51 10.62 7.64
C LEU A 57 6.32 10.11 8.85
N ASN A 58 7.62 9.85 8.72
CA ASN A 58 8.46 9.28 9.79
C ASN A 58 8.07 7.84 10.20
N ILE A 59 7.60 7.05 9.23
CA ILE A 59 7.31 5.61 9.33
C ILE A 59 8.05 4.81 8.24
N PRO A 60 9.40 4.88 8.22
CA PRO A 60 10.21 4.32 7.13
C PRO A 60 10.06 2.81 6.91
N GLN A 61 9.75 2.00 7.93
CA GLN A 61 9.54 0.56 7.77
C GLN A 61 8.26 0.30 6.99
N PHE A 62 7.14 0.90 7.42
CA PHE A 62 5.87 0.81 6.70
C PHE A 62 5.97 1.38 5.28
N ALA A 63 6.61 2.54 5.12
CA ALA A 63 6.83 3.15 3.80
C ALA A 63 7.62 2.22 2.87
N SER A 64 8.69 1.59 3.37
CA SER A 64 9.49 0.65 2.58
C SER A 64 8.70 -0.58 2.15
N LEU A 65 7.80 -1.10 3.01
CA LEU A 65 6.91 -2.19 2.65
C LEU A 65 6.05 -1.79 1.43
N LEU A 66 5.41 -0.63 1.46
CA LEU A 66 4.54 -0.18 0.36
C LEU A 66 5.33 0.11 -0.93
N PHE A 67 6.48 0.78 -0.84
CA PHE A 67 7.31 1.11 -2.02
C PHE A 67 7.78 -0.12 -2.78
N THR A 68 8.06 -1.20 -2.06
CA THR A 68 8.67 -2.40 -2.64
C THR A 68 7.67 -3.51 -2.93
N TYR A 69 6.42 -3.40 -2.49
CA TYR A 69 5.44 -4.49 -2.59
C TYR A 69 5.26 -4.94 -4.04
N ASN A 70 4.95 -4.03 -4.95
CA ASN A 70 4.70 -4.35 -6.35
C ASN A 70 5.94 -4.83 -7.13
N TRP A 71 7.13 -4.87 -6.53
CA TRP A 71 8.35 -5.40 -7.16
C TRP A 71 8.44 -6.92 -7.09
N GLU A 72 7.66 -7.55 -6.20
CA GLU A 72 7.57 -8.98 -6.07
C GLU A 72 6.30 -9.52 -6.76
N ASN A 73 6.29 -10.83 -7.05
CA ASN A 73 5.15 -11.47 -7.68
C ASN A 73 4.10 -11.81 -6.63
N HIS A 74 3.23 -10.85 -6.34
CA HIS A 74 2.04 -11.02 -5.51
C HIS A 74 0.80 -11.32 -6.34
N SER A 75 -0.21 -11.88 -5.69
CA SER A 75 -1.52 -12.20 -6.27
C SER A 75 -2.43 -10.98 -6.39
N PHE A 76 -2.00 -9.80 -5.89
CA PHE A 76 -2.65 -8.51 -6.06
C PHE A 76 -1.61 -7.38 -6.18
N GLN A 77 -2.02 -6.24 -6.72
CA GLN A 77 -1.22 -5.00 -6.73
C GLN A 77 -1.72 -4.05 -5.66
N ILE A 78 -0.83 -3.20 -5.14
CA ILE A 78 -1.22 -2.11 -4.24
C ILE A 78 -1.11 -0.75 -4.91
N GLU A 79 -2.01 0.15 -4.54
CA GLU A 79 -1.81 1.59 -4.66
C GLU A 79 -2.05 2.25 -3.30
N TYR A 80 -1.53 3.45 -3.12
CA TYR A 80 -1.74 4.19 -1.88
C TYR A 80 -1.86 5.69 -2.13
N GLU A 81 -2.65 6.33 -1.27
CA GLU A 81 -2.84 7.76 -1.22
C GLU A 81 -2.58 8.25 0.20
N VAL A 82 -1.82 9.34 0.33
CA VAL A 82 -1.58 9.96 1.64
C VAL A 82 -2.38 11.27 1.72
N LEU A 83 -3.34 11.29 2.64
CA LEU A 83 -4.08 12.49 3.02
C LEU A 83 -3.21 13.30 3.97
N ASP A 84 -2.83 14.51 3.54
CA ASP A 84 -1.92 15.40 4.28
C ASP A 84 -0.44 14.92 4.33
N ASP A 85 0.47 15.82 4.69
CA ASP A 85 1.91 15.54 4.85
C ASP A 85 2.40 15.74 6.30
N VAL A 86 1.46 15.73 7.25
CA VAL A 86 1.73 15.86 8.67
C VAL A 86 2.52 14.65 9.17
N LYS A 87 3.72 14.93 9.71
CA LYS A 87 4.60 13.90 10.27
C LYS A 87 3.93 13.17 11.43
N CYS A 88 3.98 11.84 11.41
CA CYS A 88 3.60 11.04 12.57
C CYS A 88 4.53 11.37 13.75
N ARG A 89 3.96 11.42 14.95
CA ARG A 89 4.72 11.69 16.19
C ARG A 89 5.52 10.45 16.60
N LYS A 90 5.16 9.82 17.72
CA LYS A 90 5.72 8.55 18.15
C LYS A 90 4.72 7.45 17.79
N LEU A 91 5.03 6.70 16.75
CA LEU A 91 4.32 5.50 16.33
C LEU A 91 5.29 4.31 16.41
N ASP A 92 4.79 3.15 16.79
CA ASP A 92 5.54 1.91 16.65
C ASP A 92 5.49 1.44 15.17
N ASP A 93 6.38 2.01 14.36
CA ASP A 93 6.49 1.73 12.92
C ASP A 93 6.78 0.25 12.64
N GLN A 94 7.57 -0.41 13.50
CA GLN A 94 7.84 -1.84 13.38
C GLN A 94 6.57 -2.67 13.57
N PHE A 95 5.73 -2.32 14.56
CA PHE A 95 4.43 -2.99 14.71
C PHE A 95 3.55 -2.74 13.49
N LEU A 96 3.45 -1.50 13.01
CA LEU A 96 2.60 -1.16 11.86
C LEU A 96 3.01 -1.94 10.61
N GLU A 97 4.32 -1.96 10.31
CA GLU A 97 4.89 -2.69 9.19
C GLU A 97 4.63 -4.20 9.32
N SER A 98 4.96 -4.80 10.47
CA SER A 98 4.85 -6.24 10.65
C SER A 98 3.39 -6.73 10.62
N TRP A 99 2.46 -5.96 11.19
CA TRP A 99 1.03 -6.23 11.07
C TRP A 99 0.58 -6.12 9.63
N THR A 100 0.93 -5.04 8.92
CA THR A 100 0.52 -4.82 7.52
C THR A 100 1.07 -5.92 6.61
N ARG A 101 2.32 -6.32 6.79
CA ARG A 101 2.94 -7.44 6.06
C ARG A 101 2.19 -8.75 6.30
N SER A 102 1.81 -9.02 7.54
CA SER A 102 1.06 -10.22 7.91
C SER A 102 -0.34 -10.22 7.29
N PHE A 103 -1.01 -9.07 7.29
CA PHE A 103 -2.28 -8.87 6.60
C PHE A 103 -2.14 -9.10 5.09
N PHE A 104 -1.14 -8.49 4.45
CA PHE A 104 -0.89 -8.65 3.01
C PHE A 104 -0.61 -10.10 2.65
N ALA A 105 0.24 -10.81 3.39
CA ALA A 105 0.48 -12.23 3.16
C ALA A 105 -0.80 -13.06 3.27
N ARG A 106 -1.64 -12.75 4.27
CA ARG A 106 -2.93 -13.45 4.44
C ARG A 106 -3.89 -13.18 3.30
N LEU A 107 -3.95 -11.93 2.83
CA LEU A 107 -4.76 -11.54 1.69
C LEU A 107 -4.25 -12.22 0.41
N ASP A 108 -2.93 -12.24 0.19
CA ASP A 108 -2.29 -12.85 -0.98
C ASP A 108 -2.63 -14.35 -1.10
N ASP A 109 -2.56 -15.07 0.01
CA ASP A 109 -2.94 -16.49 0.10
C ASP A 109 -4.45 -16.73 -0.07
N SER A 110 -5.28 -15.68 0.07
CA SER A 110 -6.74 -15.79 0.11
C SER A 110 -7.43 -15.25 -1.14
N VAL A 111 -6.69 -14.78 -2.14
CA VAL A 111 -7.22 -14.24 -3.40
C VAL A 111 -6.85 -15.13 -4.58
N LYS A 112 -7.67 -15.10 -5.63
CA LYS A 112 -7.44 -15.91 -6.83
C LYS A 112 -6.25 -15.37 -7.64
N PRO A 113 -5.15 -16.12 -7.83
CA PRO A 113 -4.00 -15.64 -8.58
C PRO A 113 -4.33 -15.38 -10.06
N PHE A 114 -3.57 -14.48 -10.69
CA PHE A 114 -3.72 -14.10 -12.11
C PHE A 114 -5.09 -13.50 -12.48
N HIS A 115 -5.78 -12.91 -11.50
CA HIS A 115 -6.93 -12.03 -11.70
C HIS A 115 -6.51 -10.58 -11.48
N ASP A 116 -7.36 -9.66 -11.93
CA ASP A 116 -7.20 -8.23 -11.67
C ASP A 116 -7.60 -7.95 -10.22
N ASN A 117 -6.68 -8.26 -9.30
CA ASN A 117 -6.84 -8.03 -7.87
C ASN A 117 -6.03 -6.79 -7.48
N HIS A 118 -6.67 -5.88 -6.77
CA HIS A 118 -6.11 -4.59 -6.43
C HIS A 118 -6.47 -4.20 -5.00
N LEU A 119 -5.52 -3.57 -4.31
CA LEU A 119 -5.70 -3.05 -2.96
C LEU A 119 -5.31 -1.58 -2.91
N SER A 120 -6.29 -0.71 -2.67
CA SER A 120 -6.07 0.71 -2.41
C SER A 120 -5.87 0.93 -0.90
N VAL A 121 -4.80 1.64 -0.55
CA VAL A 121 -4.48 1.99 0.84
C VAL A 121 -4.54 3.50 1.02
N LEU A 122 -5.59 4.00 1.68
CA LEU A 122 -5.68 5.41 2.07
C LEU A 122 -5.03 5.61 3.43
N ILE A 123 -4.05 6.50 3.51
CA ILE A 123 -3.24 6.78 4.69
C ILE A 123 -3.59 8.17 5.18
N GLU A 124 -4.20 8.26 6.36
CA GLU A 124 -4.66 9.50 6.98
C GLU A 124 -3.99 9.68 8.35
N PRO A 125 -2.87 10.41 8.44
CA PRO A 125 -2.32 10.87 9.70
C PRO A 125 -3.33 11.80 10.40
N GLN A 126 -3.55 11.57 11.70
CA GLN A 126 -4.47 12.34 12.54
C GLN A 126 -3.72 12.90 13.76
N GLU A 127 -4.39 13.70 14.60
CA GLU A 127 -3.74 14.29 15.78
C GLU A 127 -3.34 13.25 16.84
N ASP A 128 -4.11 12.16 16.96
CA ASP A 128 -3.99 11.14 18.00
C ASP A 128 -3.47 9.79 17.48
N GLY A 129 -3.21 9.66 16.18
CA GLY A 129 -2.73 8.42 15.56
C GLY A 129 -2.65 8.50 14.04
N ILE A 130 -2.60 7.34 13.41
CA ILE A 130 -2.70 7.16 11.96
C ILE A 130 -3.87 6.24 11.67
N ARG A 131 -4.70 6.64 10.70
CA ARG A 131 -5.82 5.86 10.19
C ARG A 131 -5.48 5.35 8.80
N LEU A 132 -5.71 4.07 8.57
CA LEU A 132 -5.50 3.39 7.31
C LEU A 132 -6.83 2.82 6.85
N PHE A 133 -7.16 3.02 5.58
CA PHE A 133 -8.26 2.31 4.94
C PHE A 133 -7.70 1.41 3.86
N PHE A 134 -8.01 0.13 3.95
CA PHE A 134 -7.67 -0.91 3.00
C PHE A 134 -8.94 -1.25 2.24
N ASP A 135 -8.96 -0.95 0.94
CA ASP A 135 -10.06 -1.24 0.03
C ASP A 135 -9.56 -2.19 -1.04
N PHE A 136 -9.99 -3.45 -0.96
CA PHE A 136 -9.61 -4.48 -1.91
C PHE A 136 -10.76 -4.73 -2.89
N SER A 137 -10.41 -4.85 -4.17
CA SER A 137 -11.28 -5.32 -5.23
C SER A 137 -10.61 -6.47 -5.98
N GLY A 138 -11.32 -7.59 -6.18
CA GLY A 138 -10.77 -8.76 -6.85
C GLY A 138 -11.63 -10.01 -6.67
N ILE A 139 -11.00 -11.18 -6.52
CA ILE A 139 -11.70 -12.44 -6.20
C ILE A 139 -11.09 -13.05 -4.94
N ILE A 140 -11.86 -13.05 -3.85
CA ILE A 140 -11.47 -13.62 -2.55
C ILE A 140 -11.97 -15.07 -2.49
N THR A 141 -11.03 -16.02 -2.47
CA THR A 141 -11.32 -17.46 -2.41
C THR A 141 -11.44 -17.96 -0.97
N GLU A 142 -10.74 -17.37 -0.01
CA GLU A 142 -10.68 -17.85 1.38
C GLU A 142 -11.06 -16.78 2.41
N ARG A 143 -12.34 -16.39 2.41
CA ARG A 143 -12.88 -15.34 3.30
C ARG A 143 -12.77 -15.64 4.78
N GLU A 144 -13.00 -16.88 5.20
CA GLU A 144 -12.91 -17.27 6.62
C GLU A 144 -11.49 -17.13 7.17
N SER A 145 -10.51 -17.31 6.30
CA SER A 145 -9.08 -17.13 6.59
C SER A 145 -8.75 -15.68 6.93
N ILE A 146 -9.30 -14.72 6.17
CA ILE A 146 -9.18 -13.28 6.40
C ILE A 146 -10.00 -12.88 7.65
N ARG A 147 -11.26 -13.33 7.74
CA ARG A 147 -12.16 -13.02 8.85
C ARG A 147 -11.58 -13.45 10.20
N SER A 148 -10.97 -14.63 10.26
CA SER A 148 -10.34 -15.15 11.48
C SER A 148 -9.16 -14.29 11.91
N TYR A 149 -8.28 -13.93 10.96
CA TYR A 149 -7.12 -13.08 11.23
C TYR A 149 -7.53 -11.68 11.71
N LEU A 150 -8.48 -11.03 11.04
CA LEU A 150 -8.98 -9.70 11.42
C LEU A 150 -9.83 -9.72 12.69
N GLY A 151 -10.28 -10.89 13.15
CA GLY A 151 -10.97 -11.07 14.43
C GLY A 151 -10.02 -11.07 15.64
N GLU A 152 -8.71 -11.22 15.42
CA GLU A 152 -7.72 -11.21 16.49
C GLU A 152 -7.61 -9.83 17.14
N GLN A 153 -7.60 -9.80 18.47
CA GLN A 153 -7.50 -8.56 19.23
C GLN A 153 -6.03 -8.15 19.36
N HIS A 154 -5.70 -6.97 18.85
CA HIS A 154 -4.39 -6.35 19.03
C HIS A 154 -4.51 -5.18 20.01
N GLN A 155 -3.59 -5.09 20.98
CA GLN A 155 -3.58 -3.96 21.92
C GLN A 155 -3.14 -2.64 21.26
N ALA A 156 -2.35 -2.73 20.18
CA ALA A 156 -1.72 -1.57 19.55
C ALA A 156 -2.57 -0.93 18.44
N ILE A 157 -3.57 -1.62 17.89
CA ILE A 157 -4.44 -1.12 16.81
C ILE A 157 -5.90 -1.42 17.09
N ARG A 158 -6.77 -0.59 16.52
CA ARG A 158 -8.21 -0.83 16.46
C ARG A 158 -8.57 -1.10 15.01
N MET A 159 -9.31 -2.17 14.78
CA MET A 159 -9.73 -2.58 13.44
C MET A 159 -11.25 -2.55 13.35
N LYS A 160 -11.76 -2.10 12.21
CA LYS A 160 -13.18 -2.17 11.87
C LYS A 160 -13.29 -2.66 10.43
N MET A 161 -13.84 -3.87 10.28
CA MET A 161 -14.16 -4.44 8.98
C MET A 161 -15.57 -3.98 8.60
N GLU A 162 -15.67 -3.17 7.55
CA GLU A 162 -16.95 -2.66 7.03
C GLU A 162 -17.55 -3.66 6.04
N GLU A 163 -16.71 -4.28 5.21
CA GLU A 163 -17.14 -5.21 4.17
C GLU A 163 -16.17 -6.39 4.03
N LEU A 164 -16.72 -7.58 3.79
CA LEU A 164 -16.00 -8.76 3.32
C LEU A 164 -16.95 -9.63 2.50
N SER A 165 -16.85 -9.51 1.18
CA SER A 165 -17.63 -10.26 0.20
C SER A 165 -16.71 -11.18 -0.63
N GLU A 166 -17.23 -11.79 -1.70
CA GLU A 166 -16.42 -12.60 -2.62
C GLU A 166 -15.51 -11.74 -3.51
N GLN A 167 -15.80 -10.43 -3.60
CA GLN A 167 -15.10 -9.53 -4.50
C GLN A 167 -14.48 -8.32 -3.81
N GLU A 168 -14.94 -8.00 -2.60
CA GLU A 168 -14.58 -6.76 -1.92
C GLU A 168 -14.19 -7.03 -0.47
N LEU A 169 -13.22 -6.27 0.03
CA LEU A 169 -12.88 -6.17 1.44
C LEU A 169 -12.62 -4.69 1.75
N ALA A 170 -13.35 -4.17 2.73
CA ALA A 170 -13.15 -2.82 3.25
C ALA A 170 -12.79 -2.92 4.73
N LEU A 171 -11.56 -2.51 5.07
CA LEU A 171 -11.00 -2.59 6.41
C LEU A 171 -10.42 -1.23 6.81
N GLU A 172 -10.92 -0.72 7.91
CA GLU A 172 -10.35 0.44 8.59
C GLU A 172 -9.46 -0.01 9.75
N VAL A 173 -8.27 0.58 9.84
CA VAL A 173 -7.33 0.37 10.94
C VAL A 173 -6.89 1.70 11.52
N PHE A 174 -6.97 1.83 12.82
CA PHE A 174 -6.48 2.99 13.55
C PHE A 174 -5.38 2.57 14.52
N MET A 175 -4.21 3.21 14.41
CA MET A 175 -3.09 3.05 15.33
C MET A 175 -2.86 4.36 16.09
N PRO A 176 -3.13 4.42 17.40
CA PRO A 176 -2.87 5.61 18.18
C PRO A 176 -1.36 5.87 18.29
N PHE A 177 -0.98 7.14 18.36
CA PHE A 177 0.39 7.50 18.75
C PHE A 177 0.66 7.06 20.18
N SER A 178 1.86 6.56 20.42
CA SER A 178 2.33 6.24 21.77
C SER A 178 2.29 7.51 22.61
N ARG A 179 1.56 7.47 23.73
CA ARG A 179 1.65 8.55 24.73
C ARG A 179 3.10 8.63 25.19
N GLY A 180 3.75 9.76 24.94
CA GLY A 180 4.97 10.08 25.65
C GLY A 180 4.66 10.05 27.15
N LEU A 181 5.40 9.28 27.92
CA LEU A 181 5.66 9.65 29.30
C LEU A 181 6.43 10.97 29.20
N GLU A 182 5.72 12.09 29.31
CA GLU A 182 6.32 13.37 29.69
C GLU A 182 6.82 13.27 31.13
#